data_AF-A0A6G0HPW8-F1
#
_entry.id   AF-A0A6G0HPW8-F1
#
_cell.length_a   1.000
_cell.length_b   1.000
_cell.length_c   1.000
_cell.angle_alpha   90.00
_cell.angle_beta   90.00
_cell.angle_gamma   90.00
#
_symmetry.space_group_name_H-M   'P 1'
#
loop_
_entity.id
_entity.type
_entity.pdbx_description
1 polymer ?
#
loop_
_entity_poly.entity_id
_entity_poly.type
_entity_poly.pdbx_seq_one_letter_code
_entity_poly.pdbx_strand_id
1 'polypeptide(L)'
;MQSCKQEQPLALTAVKSHYPTNGKEEEVEISLQSSFQPGMKLEVANKSNPDTYWVATIITTCGQLLLLRFSGYGEDRKADFWCDVMTAELHPVGWCSLNNKTLMPPEDNVYLRKAIKEKYSDWTEFLIHDLTGSRTAPANLLEGPLRGKNTVDLIVEGSVLELQDVSDPLLYWPVHVLHNVGGRLRLRYAGLSDDNQADDTWLFYLDVRLRPLGWALENRLTLEPPTALRSLKSASDWQKALEDARLDGQVSPLPLEVFKDHVDLPKHSFKTGMKLEMVSPWEQLRICPVSVTKVYDEIYFQVMLDDLSVEAKPRFVVCHASSPGILPVQWCLKNGVGLERPPGYDGQDFDWADYLKHSGTEAAPDACFPDTWQNRGFAKDMWLEAVNPHRPAEVCVAQITQVRGRLLWLRLEGVVKPLSECIVDVESMDIFPVGWCEANTYPLTPPFKPVCLKQKKIAVVQPEKQLAPSQPVETTPVNHCQPVAVDPGSANGRYCCSKIFVNHRCFSGPYLNKGRIAELPQAVGPGKCTLVLKELLSMLINAAYKPGRVLKELQELEIRLGLPRGDPQSQRSPVFSLHCPFESILQPLR
;
A
#
# COMPACT_ATOMS: atom_id res chain seq x y z
N MET A 1 -0.45 27.03 30.25
CA MET A 1 -1.29 26.15 29.40
C MET A 1 -0.35 25.25 28.61
N GLN A 2 -0.07 24.06 29.15
CA GLN A 2 0.85 23.09 28.57
C GLN A 2 0.13 22.29 27.47
N SER A 3 0.77 22.22 26.30
CA SER A 3 0.41 21.36 25.18
C SER A 3 0.52 19.89 25.61
N CYS A 4 -0.61 19.21 25.68
CA CYS A 4 -0.68 17.78 25.96
C CYS A 4 -0.31 17.04 24.67
N LYS A 5 0.92 16.53 24.58
CA LYS A 5 1.33 15.59 23.54
C LYS A 5 0.44 14.36 23.65
N GLN A 6 -0.32 14.06 22.59
CA GLN A 6 -1.04 12.80 22.44
C GLN A 6 0.00 11.67 22.30
N GLU A 7 0.40 11.07 23.43
CA GLU A 7 1.07 9.78 23.44
C GLU A 7 0.01 8.69 23.20
N GLN A 8 0.13 7.94 22.09
CA GLN A 8 -0.64 6.73 21.89
C GLN A 8 -0.31 5.71 23.01
N PRO A 9 -1.29 4.92 23.47
CA PRO A 9 -1.03 3.84 24.41
C PRO A 9 -0.16 2.75 23.74
N LEU A 10 0.88 2.33 24.45
CA LEU A 10 1.85 1.25 24.14
C LEU A 10 1.28 -0.09 23.63
N ALA A 11 -0.04 -0.24 23.55
CA ALA A 11 -0.72 -1.44 23.10
C ALA A 11 -0.54 -1.71 21.59
N LEU A 12 -0.54 -0.69 20.73
CA LEU A 12 -0.38 -0.89 19.28
C LEU A 12 1.06 -1.21 18.86
N THR A 13 2.06 -0.74 19.62
CA THR A 13 3.47 -1.06 19.35
C THR A 13 3.78 -2.53 19.59
N ALA A 14 3.01 -3.21 20.46
CA ALA A 14 3.17 -4.62 20.77
C ALA A 14 2.45 -5.57 19.78
N VAL A 15 1.56 -5.06 18.92
CA VAL A 15 0.81 -5.88 17.97
C VAL A 15 1.55 -6.07 16.63
N LYS A 16 2.51 -5.20 16.32
CA LYS A 16 3.34 -5.28 15.09
C LYS A 16 4.26 -6.50 15.04
N SER A 17 4.42 -7.27 16.12
CA SER A 17 5.44 -8.34 16.21
C SER A 17 4.95 -9.77 16.02
N HIS A 18 3.66 -10.06 15.77
CA HIS A 18 3.20 -11.46 15.77
C HIS A 18 2.15 -11.93 14.75
N TYR A 19 1.70 -11.13 13.79
CA TYR A 19 0.69 -11.61 12.83
C TYR A 19 0.95 -11.07 11.41
N PRO A 20 1.38 -11.93 10.45
CA PRO A 20 1.41 -11.56 9.05
C PRO A 20 -0.02 -11.49 8.50
N THR A 21 -0.40 -10.37 7.88
CA THR A 21 -1.66 -10.20 7.14
C THR A 21 -1.39 -10.30 5.65
N ASN A 22 -0.92 -11.47 5.19
CA ASN A 22 -0.42 -11.70 3.83
C ASN A 22 -1.41 -11.36 2.69
N GLY A 23 -2.72 -11.30 2.94
CA GLY A 23 -3.73 -11.12 1.87
C GLY A 23 -4.06 -9.66 1.49
N LYS A 24 -3.76 -8.69 2.36
CA LYS A 24 -4.08 -7.26 2.12
C LYS A 24 -2.89 -6.35 1.99
N GLU A 25 -1.71 -6.90 2.21
CA GLU A 25 -0.47 -6.24 1.81
C GLU A 25 -0.57 -5.91 0.31
N GLU A 26 -1.16 -6.76 -0.54
CA GLU A 26 -1.30 -6.50 -1.99
C GLU A 26 -2.06 -5.21 -2.34
N GLU A 27 -3.28 -4.92 -1.84
CA GLU A 27 -4.03 -3.71 -2.23
C GLU A 27 -3.41 -2.41 -1.73
N VAL A 28 -2.90 -2.42 -0.49
CA VAL A 28 -2.16 -1.28 0.06
C VAL A 28 -0.80 -1.14 -0.61
N GLU A 29 -0.16 -2.25 -0.99
CA GLU A 29 1.06 -2.25 -1.79
C GLU A 29 0.79 -1.75 -3.21
N ILE A 30 -0.35 -2.05 -3.86
CA ILE A 30 -0.73 -1.51 -5.17
C ILE A 30 -0.81 0.02 -5.11
N SER A 31 -1.36 0.58 -4.03
CA SER A 31 -1.38 2.04 -3.82
C SER A 31 0.03 2.66 -3.65
N LEU A 32 0.99 1.85 -3.19
CA LEU A 32 2.40 2.20 -3.01
C LEU A 32 3.28 1.80 -4.20
N GLN A 33 2.76 1.01 -5.15
CA GLN A 33 3.48 0.54 -6.31
C GLN A 33 3.75 1.71 -7.24
N SER A 34 5.01 1.80 -7.66
CA SER A 34 5.46 2.84 -8.58
C SER A 34 4.71 2.71 -9.91
N SER A 35 4.25 3.82 -10.46
CA SER A 35 3.66 3.83 -11.81
C SER A 35 4.69 3.50 -12.90
N PHE A 36 5.97 3.47 -12.56
CA PHE A 36 7.04 2.94 -13.41
C PHE A 36 7.14 1.41 -13.30
N GLN A 37 7.35 0.75 -14.44
CA GLN A 37 7.51 -0.70 -14.51
C GLN A 37 8.96 -1.07 -14.87
N PRO A 38 9.53 -2.13 -14.25
CA PRO A 38 10.78 -2.72 -14.71
C PRO A 38 10.74 -3.04 -16.21
N GLY A 39 11.82 -2.73 -16.92
CA GLY A 39 11.96 -2.90 -18.36
C GLY A 39 11.59 -1.67 -19.19
N MET A 40 10.89 -0.68 -18.62
CA MET A 40 10.67 0.60 -19.32
C MET A 40 12.00 1.31 -19.60
N LYS A 41 12.07 2.02 -20.73
CA LYS A 41 13.24 2.81 -21.15
C LYS A 41 12.96 4.31 -21.06
N LEU A 42 14.00 5.09 -20.77
CA LEU A 42 13.95 6.55 -20.64
C LEU A 42 15.30 7.17 -21.00
N GLU A 43 15.31 8.46 -21.26
CA GLU A 43 16.52 9.26 -21.54
C GLU A 43 16.99 9.94 -20.26
N VAL A 44 18.28 9.79 -19.92
CA VAL A 44 18.92 10.37 -18.73
C VAL A 44 19.95 11.39 -19.17
N ALA A 45 19.95 12.57 -18.56
CA ALA A 45 20.96 13.60 -18.82
C ALA A 45 22.37 13.12 -18.45
N ASN A 46 23.34 13.39 -19.32
CA ASN A 46 24.75 13.15 -19.01
C ASN A 46 25.29 14.25 -18.09
N LYS A 47 25.88 13.86 -16.97
CA LYS A 47 26.44 14.81 -15.98
C LYS A 47 27.56 15.68 -16.55
N SER A 48 28.30 15.19 -17.55
CA SER A 48 29.44 15.88 -18.14
C SER A 48 29.04 16.90 -19.22
N ASN A 49 27.87 16.75 -19.85
CA ASN A 49 27.43 17.63 -20.92
C ASN A 49 25.89 17.76 -20.93
N PRO A 50 25.35 18.96 -20.62
CA PRO A 50 23.92 19.20 -20.47
C PRO A 50 23.12 19.15 -21.78
N ASP A 51 23.79 19.11 -22.94
CA ASP A 51 23.12 18.96 -24.24
C ASP A 51 23.02 17.50 -24.70
N THR A 52 23.46 16.57 -23.85
CA THR A 52 23.59 15.16 -24.22
C THR A 52 22.92 14.25 -23.21
N TYR A 53 22.29 13.21 -23.72
CA TYR A 53 21.52 12.26 -22.93
C TYR A 53 21.87 10.84 -23.38
N TRP A 54 21.59 9.86 -22.53
CA TRP A 54 21.70 8.46 -22.91
C TRP A 54 20.53 7.64 -22.40
N VAL A 55 20.16 6.61 -23.16
CA VAL A 55 19.02 5.76 -22.83
C VAL A 55 19.38 4.82 -21.71
N ALA A 56 18.54 4.73 -20.68
CA ALA A 56 18.61 3.76 -19.61
C ALA A 56 17.33 2.92 -19.51
N THR A 57 17.46 1.72 -18.95
CA THR A 57 16.36 0.82 -18.62
C THR A 57 16.11 0.82 -17.12
N ILE A 58 14.85 0.87 -16.72
CA ILE A 58 14.41 0.72 -15.32
C ILE A 58 14.58 -0.74 -14.92
N ILE A 59 15.47 -1.03 -13.98
CA ILE A 59 15.71 -2.38 -13.45
C ILE A 59 14.72 -2.69 -12.33
N THR A 60 14.48 -1.72 -11.43
CA THR A 60 13.49 -1.82 -10.36
C THR A 60 13.13 -0.44 -9.84
N THR A 61 12.07 -0.35 -9.04
CA THR A 61 11.49 0.89 -8.53
C THR A 61 11.37 0.82 -7.00
N CYS A 62 11.56 1.96 -6.34
CA CYS A 62 11.38 2.11 -4.90
C CYS A 62 10.76 3.49 -4.66
N GLY A 63 9.44 3.57 -4.78
CA GLY A 63 8.71 4.84 -4.80
C GLY A 63 9.20 5.75 -5.93
N GLN A 64 9.78 6.89 -5.56
CA GLN A 64 10.37 7.89 -6.46
C GLN A 64 11.80 7.59 -6.92
N LEU A 65 12.44 6.55 -6.36
CA LEU A 65 13.79 6.13 -6.76
C LEU A 65 13.70 5.02 -7.81
N LEU A 66 14.40 5.20 -8.92
CA LEU A 66 14.56 4.20 -9.97
C LEU A 66 15.97 3.64 -9.94
N LEU A 67 16.10 2.32 -9.95
CA LEU A 67 17.38 1.68 -10.26
C LEU A 67 17.48 1.60 -11.78
N LEU A 68 18.44 2.32 -12.36
CA LEU A 68 18.62 2.43 -13.80
C LEU A 68 19.90 1.73 -14.25
N ARG A 69 19.88 1.19 -15.47
CA ARG A 69 21.06 0.71 -16.18
C ARG A 69 21.13 1.34 -17.56
N PHE A 70 22.26 1.92 -17.92
CA PHE A 70 22.46 2.45 -19.27
C PHE A 70 22.42 1.36 -20.33
N SER A 71 21.77 1.65 -21.44
CA SER A 71 21.66 0.75 -22.59
C SER A 71 23.05 0.52 -23.19
N GLY A 72 23.45 -0.74 -23.29
CA GLY A 72 24.78 -1.19 -23.74
C GLY A 72 25.52 -2.07 -22.72
N TYR A 73 25.11 -2.04 -21.44
CA TYR A 73 25.70 -2.86 -20.37
C TYR A 73 25.17 -4.30 -20.29
N GLY A 74 24.13 -4.65 -21.05
CA GLY A 74 23.48 -5.97 -20.96
C GLY A 74 23.03 -6.29 -19.53
N GLU A 75 23.46 -7.43 -19.01
CA GLU A 75 23.10 -7.93 -17.67
C GLU A 75 24.07 -7.56 -16.54
N ASP A 76 25.02 -6.64 -16.79
CA ASP A 76 26.01 -6.26 -15.76
C ASP A 76 25.39 -5.38 -14.65
N ARG A 77 24.96 -6.03 -13.57
CA ARG A 77 24.43 -5.40 -12.36
C ARG A 77 25.39 -4.41 -11.67
N LYS A 78 26.68 -4.43 -11.98
CA LYS A 78 27.64 -3.46 -11.41
C LYS A 78 27.49 -2.06 -12.00
N ALA A 79 26.86 -1.96 -13.16
CA ALA A 79 26.59 -0.69 -13.85
C ALA A 79 25.27 -0.03 -13.40
N ASP A 80 24.52 -0.67 -12.49
CA ASP A 80 23.24 -0.15 -12.01
C ASP A 80 23.48 1.04 -11.08
N PHE A 81 22.66 2.08 -11.24
CA PHE A 81 22.71 3.28 -10.41
C PHE A 81 21.33 3.75 -10.02
N TRP A 82 21.19 4.27 -8.80
CA TRP A 82 19.94 4.85 -8.33
C TRP A 82 19.78 6.27 -8.85
N CYS A 83 18.55 6.59 -9.24
CA CYS A 83 18.16 7.87 -9.78
C CYS A 83 16.86 8.32 -9.13
N ASP A 84 16.85 9.53 -8.57
CA ASP A 84 15.64 10.11 -8.00
C ASP A 84 14.87 10.86 -9.08
N VAL A 85 13.65 10.39 -9.37
CA VAL A 85 12.79 10.97 -10.39
C VAL A 85 12.56 12.45 -10.12
N MET A 86 12.49 12.90 -8.86
CA MET A 86 12.20 14.30 -8.52
C MET A 86 13.36 15.26 -8.77
N THR A 87 14.60 14.77 -8.80
CA THR A 87 15.79 15.61 -8.91
C THR A 87 16.55 15.43 -10.22
N ALA A 88 16.48 14.24 -10.82
CA ALA A 88 17.21 13.93 -12.04
C ALA A 88 16.46 14.36 -13.30
N GLU A 89 17.18 14.89 -14.29
CA GLU A 89 16.62 15.19 -15.60
C GLU A 89 16.40 13.88 -16.38
N LEU A 90 15.16 13.41 -16.34
CA LEU A 90 14.70 12.19 -16.99
C LEU A 90 13.59 12.54 -17.98
N HIS A 91 13.63 11.92 -19.15
CA HIS A 91 12.70 12.19 -20.23
C HIS A 91 12.23 10.90 -20.91
N PRO A 92 11.03 10.86 -21.52
CA PRO A 92 10.61 9.72 -22.33
C PRO A 92 11.53 9.56 -23.55
N VAL A 93 11.63 8.34 -24.06
CA VAL A 93 12.38 8.06 -25.30
C VAL A 93 11.79 8.88 -26.45
N GLY A 94 12.64 9.63 -27.16
CA GLY A 94 12.29 10.53 -28.25
C GLY A 94 12.29 12.02 -27.87
N TRP A 95 12.39 12.35 -26.58
CA TRP A 95 12.41 13.74 -26.11
C TRP A 95 13.62 14.51 -26.62
N CYS A 96 14.81 13.90 -26.63
CA CYS A 96 16.03 14.53 -27.14
C CYS A 96 15.89 14.98 -28.59
N SER A 97 15.34 14.11 -29.44
CA SER A 97 15.11 14.43 -30.86
C SER A 97 14.13 15.58 -31.04
N LEU A 98 13.10 15.68 -30.21
CA LEU A 98 12.12 16.77 -30.24
C LEU A 98 12.70 18.11 -29.77
N ASN A 99 13.67 18.08 -28.84
CA ASN A 99 14.23 19.27 -28.21
C ASN A 99 15.61 19.67 -28.76
N ASN A 100 15.99 19.17 -29.95
CA ASN A 100 17.29 19.41 -30.59
C ASN A 100 18.49 19.06 -29.68
N LYS A 101 18.37 18.00 -28.89
CA LYS A 101 19.43 17.43 -28.04
C LYS A 101 19.99 16.16 -28.69
N THR A 102 21.15 15.70 -28.22
CA THR A 102 21.85 14.56 -28.84
C THR A 102 21.92 13.36 -27.90
N LEU A 103 21.54 12.18 -28.39
CA LEU A 103 21.79 10.91 -27.70
C LEU A 103 23.27 10.52 -27.87
N MET A 104 24.02 10.56 -26.77
CA MET A 104 25.42 10.14 -26.74
C MET A 104 25.74 9.38 -25.46
N PRO A 105 26.50 8.26 -25.54
CA PRO A 105 26.94 7.55 -24.35
C PRO A 105 27.83 8.47 -23.48
N PRO A 106 27.69 8.46 -22.14
CA PRO A 106 28.50 9.28 -21.24
C PRO A 106 30.00 9.16 -21.53
N GLU A 107 30.69 10.29 -21.65
CA GLU A 107 32.10 10.33 -22.09
C GLU A 107 33.07 9.75 -21.08
N ASP A 108 32.75 9.92 -19.80
CA ASP A 108 33.47 9.35 -18.65
C ASP A 108 33.30 7.83 -18.55
N ASN A 109 32.33 7.27 -19.27
CA ASN A 109 32.01 5.86 -19.25
C ASN A 109 32.70 5.07 -20.37
N VAL A 110 34.02 4.88 -20.20
CA VAL A 110 34.89 4.18 -21.16
C VAL A 110 34.43 2.74 -21.44
N TYR A 111 33.94 2.03 -20.42
CA TYR A 111 33.50 0.64 -20.55
C TYR A 111 32.24 0.52 -21.42
N LEU A 112 31.25 1.39 -21.23
CA LEU A 112 30.04 1.43 -22.03
C LEU A 112 30.35 1.69 -23.50
N ARG A 113 31.18 2.72 -23.76
CA ARG A 113 31.59 3.09 -25.13
C ARG A 113 32.33 1.95 -25.82
N LYS A 114 33.20 1.25 -25.10
CA LYS A 114 33.92 0.08 -25.61
C LYS A 114 32.96 -1.08 -25.93
N ALA A 115 32.05 -1.40 -25.01
CA ALA A 115 31.08 -2.48 -25.19
C ALA A 115 30.15 -2.28 -26.40
N ILE A 116 29.73 -1.03 -26.66
CA ILE A 116 28.89 -0.70 -27.83
C ILE A 116 29.70 -0.82 -29.13
N LYS A 117 30.90 -0.21 -29.19
CA LYS A 117 31.77 -0.21 -30.38
C LYS A 117 32.30 -1.59 -30.77
N GLU A 118 32.38 -2.53 -29.84
CA GLU A 118 32.81 -3.90 -30.14
C GLU A 118 31.76 -4.71 -30.92
N LYS A 119 30.47 -4.34 -30.82
CA LYS A 119 29.35 -5.10 -31.40
C LYS A 119 28.62 -4.38 -32.53
N TYR A 120 28.67 -3.05 -32.58
CA TYR A 120 27.92 -2.24 -33.53
C TYR A 120 28.84 -1.22 -34.22
N SER A 121 28.49 -0.87 -35.46
CA SER A 121 29.27 0.07 -36.28
C SER A 121 29.24 1.49 -35.70
N ASP A 122 28.07 1.90 -35.20
CA ASP A 122 27.84 3.10 -34.40
C ASP A 122 26.79 2.85 -33.31
N TRP A 123 26.57 3.84 -32.45
CA TRP A 123 25.58 3.72 -31.38
C TRP A 123 24.14 3.99 -31.83
N THR A 124 23.95 4.55 -33.04
CA THR A 124 22.63 4.78 -33.62
C THR A 124 21.98 3.45 -34.02
N GLU A 125 22.72 2.59 -34.70
CA GLU A 125 22.31 1.23 -35.08
C GLU A 125 21.99 0.37 -33.84
N PHE A 126 22.83 0.50 -32.80
CA PHE A 126 22.56 -0.12 -31.49
C PHE A 126 21.23 0.34 -30.89
N LEU A 127 20.98 1.66 -30.83
CA LEU A 127 19.76 2.20 -30.26
C LEU A 127 18.52 1.80 -31.07
N ILE A 128 18.59 1.73 -32.39
CA ILE A 128 17.48 1.23 -33.21
C ILE A 128 17.11 -0.19 -32.79
N HIS A 129 18.11 -1.08 -32.66
CA HIS A 129 17.87 -2.45 -32.23
C HIS A 129 17.33 -2.53 -30.78
N ASP A 130 17.91 -1.77 -29.86
CA ASP A 130 17.56 -1.81 -28.43
C ASP A 130 16.20 -1.16 -28.11
N LEU A 131 15.80 -0.13 -28.86
CA LEU A 131 14.55 0.60 -28.64
C LEU A 131 13.36 0.01 -29.40
N THR A 132 13.59 -0.71 -30.52
CA THR A 132 12.51 -1.30 -31.31
C THR A 132 11.72 -2.31 -30.48
N GLY A 133 10.42 -2.06 -30.31
CA GLY A 133 9.52 -2.92 -29.50
C GLY A 133 9.63 -2.71 -27.99
N SER A 134 10.50 -1.80 -27.52
CA SER A 134 10.62 -1.45 -26.10
C SER A 134 9.49 -0.51 -25.65
N ARG A 135 9.17 -0.53 -24.36
CA ARG A 135 8.21 0.41 -23.75
C ARG A 135 8.96 1.62 -23.20
N THR A 136 8.57 2.83 -23.58
CA THR A 136 9.08 4.06 -22.93
C THR A 136 8.37 4.30 -21.61
N ALA A 137 9.08 4.90 -20.66
CA ALA A 137 8.46 5.47 -19.47
C ALA A 137 7.50 6.63 -19.88
N PRO A 138 6.31 6.74 -19.26
CA PRO A 138 5.34 7.79 -19.57
C PRO A 138 5.88 9.20 -19.24
N ALA A 139 5.69 10.14 -20.16
CA ALA A 139 6.18 11.52 -20.02
C ALA A 139 5.64 12.22 -18.75
N ASN A 140 4.37 12.01 -18.43
CA ASN A 140 3.70 12.58 -17.26
C ASN A 140 4.30 12.10 -15.93
N LEU A 141 4.92 10.92 -15.87
CA LEU A 141 5.56 10.44 -14.64
C LEU A 141 6.99 10.97 -14.47
N LEU A 142 7.62 11.39 -15.56
CA LEU A 142 8.99 11.92 -15.58
C LEU A 142 9.01 13.46 -15.52
N GLU A 143 7.98 14.12 -16.05
CA GLU A 143 7.92 15.56 -16.24
C GLU A 143 6.60 16.15 -15.71
N GLY A 144 6.65 17.45 -15.39
CA GLY A 144 5.47 18.22 -15.01
C GLY A 144 4.92 17.92 -13.60
N PRO A 145 3.66 18.30 -13.33
CA PRO A 145 3.05 18.22 -11.99
C PRO A 145 2.84 16.79 -11.45
N LEU A 146 2.97 15.79 -12.33
CA LEU A 146 2.75 14.37 -12.05
C LEU A 146 4.07 13.59 -11.88
N ARG A 147 5.21 14.29 -11.97
CA ARG A 147 6.54 13.75 -11.80
C ARG A 147 6.69 13.01 -10.47
N GLY A 148 7.14 11.75 -10.53
CA GLY A 148 7.42 10.92 -9.36
C GLY A 148 6.21 10.60 -8.47
N LYS A 149 4.99 10.85 -8.96
CA LYS A 149 3.76 10.55 -8.24
C LYS A 149 3.33 9.11 -8.51
N ASN A 150 2.87 8.42 -7.46
CA ASN A 150 2.19 7.14 -7.62
C ASN A 150 0.79 7.37 -8.21
N THR A 151 0.16 6.32 -8.72
CA THR A 151 -1.20 6.35 -9.27
C THR A 151 -2.19 7.12 -8.37
N VAL A 152 -2.16 6.82 -7.08
CA VAL A 152 -3.01 7.49 -6.08
C VAL A 152 -2.76 8.99 -6.04
N ASP A 153 -1.52 9.44 -6.07
CA ASP A 153 -1.17 10.87 -5.97
C ASP A 153 -1.54 11.68 -7.23
N LEU A 154 -1.86 11.00 -8.34
CA LEU A 154 -2.39 11.63 -9.55
C LEU A 154 -3.84 12.11 -9.35
N ILE A 155 -4.58 11.49 -8.43
CA ILE A 155 -5.93 11.89 -8.07
C ILE A 155 -5.82 13.05 -7.09
N VAL A 156 -6.14 14.26 -7.56
CA VAL A 156 -6.04 15.49 -6.78
C VAL A 156 -7.41 16.05 -6.45
N GLU A 157 -7.48 16.95 -5.47
CA GLU A 157 -8.71 17.67 -5.18
C GLU A 157 -9.17 18.46 -6.40
N GLY A 158 -10.47 18.38 -6.70
CA GLY A 158 -11.07 18.93 -7.91
C GLY A 158 -11.06 17.99 -9.13
N SER A 159 -10.32 16.87 -9.10
CA SER A 159 -10.41 15.86 -10.16
C SER A 159 -11.86 15.39 -10.34
N VAL A 160 -12.26 15.17 -11.60
CA VAL A 160 -13.61 14.73 -11.98
C VAL A 160 -13.57 13.28 -12.45
N LEU A 161 -14.49 12.48 -11.93
CA LEU A 161 -14.67 11.04 -12.20
C LEU A 161 -16.14 10.77 -12.53
N GLU A 162 -16.46 9.64 -13.15
CA GLU A 162 -17.82 9.13 -13.22
C GLU A 162 -18.02 8.03 -12.19
N LEU A 163 -19.13 8.08 -11.45
CA LEU A 163 -19.49 7.10 -10.44
C LEU A 163 -20.80 6.39 -10.83
N GLN A 164 -20.77 5.06 -10.83
CA GLN A 164 -21.95 4.22 -11.05
C GLN A 164 -22.98 4.37 -9.91
N ASP A 165 -24.27 4.43 -10.24
CA ASP A 165 -25.37 4.43 -9.28
C ASP A 165 -25.48 3.06 -8.57
N VAL A 166 -25.78 3.10 -7.26
CA VAL A 166 -25.89 1.88 -6.43
C VAL A 166 -27.15 1.05 -6.70
N SER A 167 -28.17 1.67 -7.31
CA SER A 167 -29.48 1.07 -7.58
C SER A 167 -29.66 0.69 -9.05
N ASP A 168 -28.86 1.25 -9.96
CA ASP A 168 -28.91 0.93 -11.39
C ASP A 168 -27.50 0.90 -12.00
N PRO A 169 -27.01 -0.28 -12.45
CA PRO A 169 -25.67 -0.42 -12.99
C PRO A 169 -25.47 0.30 -14.33
N LEU A 170 -26.55 0.75 -14.98
CA LEU A 170 -26.52 1.43 -16.27
C LEU A 170 -26.44 2.96 -16.15
N LEU A 171 -26.50 3.47 -14.92
CA LEU A 171 -26.49 4.91 -14.63
C LEU A 171 -25.17 5.32 -14.00
N TYR A 172 -24.64 6.43 -14.51
CA TYR A 172 -23.44 7.07 -13.99
C TYR A 172 -23.70 8.54 -13.75
N TRP A 173 -22.95 9.17 -12.84
CA TRP A 173 -22.95 10.62 -12.70
C TRP A 173 -21.56 11.14 -12.39
N PRO A 174 -21.18 12.34 -12.86
CA PRO A 174 -19.91 12.92 -12.48
C PRO A 174 -19.82 13.20 -10.98
N VAL A 175 -18.64 12.97 -10.41
CA VAL A 175 -18.27 13.29 -9.04
C VAL A 175 -16.96 14.05 -9.01
N HIS A 176 -16.85 15.01 -8.09
CA HIS A 176 -15.61 15.72 -7.80
C HIS A 176 -14.91 15.07 -6.61
N VAL A 177 -13.59 14.94 -6.71
CA VAL A 177 -12.74 14.53 -5.60
C VAL A 177 -12.57 15.72 -4.65
N LEU A 178 -13.11 15.60 -3.43
CA LEU A 178 -12.93 16.60 -2.39
C LEU A 178 -11.61 16.41 -1.66
N HIS A 179 -11.27 15.17 -1.33
CA HIS A 179 -10.03 14.80 -0.66
C HIS A 179 -9.59 13.41 -1.15
N ASN A 180 -8.27 13.21 -1.20
CA ASN A 180 -7.65 11.91 -1.42
C ASN A 180 -6.60 11.69 -0.33
N VAL A 181 -6.79 10.64 0.48
CA VAL A 181 -5.84 10.28 1.53
C VAL A 181 -5.51 8.80 1.41
N GLY A 182 -4.33 8.49 0.89
CA GLY A 182 -3.86 7.10 0.73
C GLY A 182 -4.76 6.26 -0.17
N GLY A 183 -5.41 6.87 -1.18
CA GLY A 183 -6.33 6.20 -2.10
C GLY A 183 -7.78 6.20 -1.62
N ARG A 184 -8.04 6.64 -0.39
CA ARG A 184 -9.40 6.82 0.12
C ARG A 184 -9.94 8.19 -0.30
N LEU A 185 -10.91 8.17 -1.20
CA LEU A 185 -11.48 9.35 -1.83
C LEU A 185 -12.74 9.78 -1.09
N ARG A 186 -12.83 11.07 -0.75
CA ARG A 186 -14.10 11.73 -0.43
C ARG A 186 -14.63 12.34 -1.73
N LEU A 187 -15.83 11.94 -2.13
CA LEU A 187 -16.41 12.29 -3.41
C LEU A 187 -17.73 13.02 -3.22
N ARG A 188 -18.00 13.99 -4.11
CA ARG A 188 -19.27 14.70 -4.16
C ARG A 188 -19.85 14.68 -5.56
N TYR A 189 -21.13 14.34 -5.70
CA TYR A 189 -21.83 14.40 -6.98
C TYR A 189 -21.84 15.83 -7.55
N ALA A 190 -21.53 15.95 -8.83
CA ALA A 190 -21.56 17.21 -9.56
C ALA A 190 -22.94 17.85 -9.44
N GLY A 191 -22.96 19.13 -9.07
CA GLY A 191 -24.18 19.90 -8.80
C GLY A 191 -24.51 20.06 -7.32
N LEU A 192 -23.93 19.27 -6.43
CA LEU A 192 -24.10 19.46 -4.98
C LEU A 192 -23.11 20.51 -4.43
N SER A 193 -23.51 21.23 -3.37
CA SER A 193 -22.68 22.23 -2.69
C SER A 193 -22.19 21.72 -1.33
N ASP A 194 -21.43 22.55 -0.59
CA ASP A 194 -20.99 22.25 0.78
C ASP A 194 -22.13 22.08 1.79
N ASP A 195 -23.36 22.48 1.45
CA ASP A 195 -24.54 22.24 2.28
C ASP A 195 -24.98 20.76 2.23
N ASN A 196 -24.52 20.01 1.23
CA ASN A 196 -24.83 18.60 0.99
C ASN A 196 -23.73 17.65 1.48
N GLN A 197 -22.94 18.03 2.49
CA GLN A 197 -21.86 17.18 3.02
C GLN A 197 -22.32 15.81 3.52
N ALA A 198 -23.58 15.67 3.92
CA ALA A 198 -24.17 14.39 4.33
C ALA A 198 -24.33 13.41 3.15
N ASP A 199 -24.38 13.91 1.92
CA ASP A 199 -24.51 13.14 0.68
C ASP A 199 -23.14 12.81 0.06
N ASP A 200 -22.03 13.25 0.67
CA ASP A 200 -20.68 12.90 0.24
C ASP A 200 -20.47 11.38 0.40
N THR A 201 -19.90 10.76 -0.63
CA THR A 201 -19.60 9.33 -0.62
C THR A 201 -18.10 9.10 -0.45
N TRP A 202 -17.75 7.98 0.18
CA TRP A 202 -16.36 7.61 0.40
C TRP A 202 -16.07 6.28 -0.26
N LEU A 203 -15.06 6.26 -1.13
CA LEU A 203 -14.66 5.07 -1.88
C LEU A 203 -13.15 4.97 -1.91
N PHE A 204 -12.62 3.75 -1.96
CA PHE A 204 -11.23 3.54 -2.33
C PHE A 204 -11.09 3.72 -3.85
N TYR A 205 -9.96 4.25 -4.32
CA TYR A 205 -9.79 4.57 -5.73
C TYR A 205 -9.87 3.35 -6.66
N LEU A 206 -9.68 2.14 -6.15
CA LEU A 206 -9.84 0.88 -6.88
C LEU A 206 -11.28 0.36 -6.94
N ASP A 207 -12.26 1.06 -6.34
CA ASP A 207 -13.66 0.64 -6.39
C ASP A 207 -14.13 0.57 -7.85
N VAL A 208 -14.68 -0.60 -8.21
CA VAL A 208 -15.10 -0.94 -9.56
C VAL A 208 -16.20 -0.04 -10.12
N ARG A 209 -16.82 0.82 -9.31
CA ARG A 209 -17.83 1.80 -9.75
C ARG A 209 -17.24 3.11 -10.26
N LEU A 210 -15.95 3.36 -10.02
CA LEU A 210 -15.26 4.57 -10.47
C LEU A 210 -14.74 4.41 -11.90
N ARG A 211 -15.07 5.37 -12.76
CA ARG A 211 -14.67 5.39 -14.18
C ARG A 211 -14.12 6.75 -14.59
N PRO A 212 -13.25 6.80 -15.62
CA PRO A 212 -12.76 8.08 -16.14
C PRO A 212 -13.92 8.86 -16.77
N LEU A 213 -13.83 10.18 -16.72
CA LEU A 213 -14.84 11.05 -17.33
C LEU A 213 -14.96 10.78 -18.84
N GLY A 214 -16.18 10.57 -19.34
CA GLY A 214 -16.50 10.21 -20.72
C GLY A 214 -16.73 8.71 -20.94
N TRP A 215 -16.35 7.85 -20.00
CA TRP A 215 -16.46 6.40 -20.14
C TRP A 215 -17.90 5.92 -20.32
N ALA A 216 -18.85 6.47 -19.57
CA ALA A 216 -20.26 6.09 -19.69
C ALA A 216 -20.78 6.38 -21.11
N LEU A 217 -20.47 7.55 -21.66
CA LEU A 217 -20.90 7.93 -23.01
C LEU A 217 -20.29 7.02 -24.08
N GLU A 218 -19.00 6.69 -23.97
CA GLU A 218 -18.32 5.76 -24.88
C GLU A 218 -18.95 4.37 -24.87
N ASN A 219 -19.41 3.93 -23.70
CA ASN A 219 -20.08 2.64 -23.50
C ASN A 219 -21.60 2.70 -23.68
N ARG A 220 -22.14 3.82 -24.18
CA ARG A 220 -23.58 4.04 -24.43
C ARG A 220 -24.45 3.90 -23.17
N LEU A 221 -23.87 4.27 -22.03
CA LEU A 221 -24.54 4.34 -20.74
C LEU A 221 -25.06 5.75 -20.49
N THR A 222 -26.00 5.85 -19.55
CA THR A 222 -26.74 7.09 -19.30
C THR A 222 -26.10 7.86 -18.16
N LEU A 223 -25.94 9.17 -18.36
CA LEU A 223 -25.54 10.10 -17.31
C LEU A 223 -26.78 10.72 -16.66
N GLU A 224 -27.14 10.26 -15.47
CA GLU A 224 -28.25 10.79 -14.68
C GLU A 224 -27.88 10.93 -13.20
N PRO A 225 -28.35 11.98 -12.50
CA PRO A 225 -28.06 12.14 -11.09
C PRO A 225 -28.67 10.97 -10.28
N PRO A 226 -28.04 10.59 -9.14
CA PRO A 226 -28.49 9.45 -8.35
C PRO A 226 -29.96 9.55 -7.97
N THR A 227 -30.69 8.45 -8.03
CA THR A 227 -32.17 8.45 -7.90
C THR A 227 -32.65 9.14 -6.62
N ALA A 228 -31.93 8.97 -5.51
CA ALA A 228 -32.25 9.61 -4.23
C ALA A 228 -32.08 11.14 -4.23
N LEU A 229 -31.24 11.67 -5.13
CA LEU A 229 -30.88 13.09 -5.19
C LEU A 229 -31.63 13.85 -6.28
N ARG A 230 -32.25 13.15 -7.24
CA ARG A 230 -32.90 13.78 -8.42
C ARG A 230 -33.87 14.91 -8.06
N SER A 231 -34.63 14.75 -7.00
CA SER A 231 -35.64 15.72 -6.55
C SER A 231 -35.06 17.00 -5.93
N LEU A 232 -33.76 17.04 -5.62
CA LEU A 232 -33.11 18.19 -4.99
C LEU A 232 -32.97 19.39 -5.93
N LYS A 233 -32.98 19.17 -7.25
CA LYS A 233 -32.80 20.23 -8.25
C LYS A 233 -33.67 20.02 -9.47
N SER A 234 -33.85 21.10 -10.25
CA SER A 234 -34.53 21.02 -11.54
C SER A 234 -33.68 20.27 -12.57
N ALA A 235 -34.32 19.74 -13.61
CA ALA A 235 -33.62 19.08 -14.71
C ALA A 235 -32.61 20.01 -15.40
N SER A 236 -32.92 21.31 -15.54
CA SER A 236 -32.01 22.31 -16.12
C SER A 236 -30.79 22.56 -15.23
N ASP A 237 -30.94 22.54 -13.91
CA ASP A 237 -29.81 22.71 -13.00
C ASP A 237 -28.90 21.49 -13.02
N TRP A 238 -29.46 20.28 -13.09
CA TRP A 238 -28.68 19.05 -13.27
C TRP A 238 -27.94 19.02 -14.60
N GLN A 239 -28.57 19.48 -15.68
CA GLN A 239 -27.93 19.60 -16.97
C GLN A 239 -26.77 20.60 -16.94
N LYS A 240 -26.96 21.74 -16.27
CA LYS A 240 -25.87 22.71 -16.07
C LYS A 240 -24.72 22.11 -15.26
N ALA A 241 -25.02 21.40 -14.17
CA ALA A 241 -24.02 20.73 -13.34
C ALA A 241 -23.19 19.71 -14.12
N LEU A 242 -23.81 18.98 -15.05
CA LEU A 242 -23.11 18.07 -15.95
C LEU A 242 -22.14 18.81 -16.88
N GLU A 243 -22.58 19.91 -17.49
CA GLU A 243 -21.71 20.72 -18.37
C GLU A 243 -20.55 21.36 -17.60
N ASP A 244 -20.82 21.89 -16.40
CA ASP A 244 -19.79 22.45 -15.51
C ASP A 244 -18.74 21.38 -15.14
N ALA A 245 -19.17 20.18 -14.76
CA ALA A 245 -18.25 19.07 -14.45
C ALA A 245 -17.41 18.62 -15.66
N ARG A 246 -17.97 18.69 -16.87
CA ARG A 246 -17.23 18.40 -18.11
C ARG A 246 -16.16 19.45 -18.41
N LEU A 247 -16.48 20.72 -18.19
CA LEU A 247 -15.52 21.82 -18.30
C LEU A 247 -14.38 21.64 -17.29
N ASP A 248 -14.70 21.37 -16.02
CA ASP A 248 -13.72 21.13 -14.96
C ASP A 248 -12.80 19.95 -15.29
N GLY A 249 -13.37 18.84 -15.78
CA GLY A 249 -12.62 17.67 -16.21
C GLY A 249 -11.69 17.92 -17.41
N GLN A 250 -12.02 18.88 -18.28
CA GLN A 250 -11.14 19.30 -19.38
C GLN A 250 -9.99 20.20 -18.92
N VAL A 251 -10.22 21.01 -17.88
CA VAL A 251 -9.20 21.90 -17.31
C VAL A 251 -8.06 21.09 -16.66
N SER A 252 -8.41 20.00 -15.97
CA SER A 252 -7.44 19.12 -15.31
C SER A 252 -7.79 17.65 -15.53
N PRO A 253 -7.51 17.09 -16.72
CA PRO A 253 -7.88 15.72 -17.04
C PRO A 253 -7.10 14.73 -16.18
N LEU A 254 -7.82 13.80 -15.57
CA LEU A 254 -7.21 12.72 -14.80
C LEU A 254 -6.60 11.69 -15.77
N PRO A 255 -5.31 11.32 -15.62
CA PRO A 255 -4.68 10.33 -16.49
C PRO A 255 -5.38 8.97 -16.42
N LEU A 256 -5.58 8.31 -17.57
CA LEU A 256 -6.16 6.95 -17.63
C LEU A 256 -5.33 5.90 -16.90
N GLU A 257 -4.02 6.15 -16.70
CA GLU A 257 -3.12 5.34 -15.89
C GLU A 257 -3.68 5.10 -14.46
N VAL A 258 -4.54 6.00 -13.96
CA VAL A 258 -5.17 5.85 -12.66
C VAL A 258 -6.06 4.61 -12.55
N PHE A 259 -6.61 4.17 -13.67
CA PHE A 259 -7.60 3.10 -13.76
C PHE A 259 -6.99 1.76 -14.21
N LYS A 260 -5.67 1.69 -14.40
CA LYS A 260 -5.00 0.49 -14.93
C LYS A 260 -5.13 -0.74 -14.04
N ASP A 261 -5.25 -0.51 -12.73
CA ASP A 261 -5.31 -1.54 -11.70
C ASP A 261 -6.78 -1.88 -11.33
N HIS A 262 -7.75 -1.28 -12.03
CA HIS A 262 -9.15 -1.67 -11.88
C HIS A 262 -9.38 -3.04 -12.47
N VAL A 263 -9.87 -3.94 -11.63
CA VAL A 263 -10.15 -5.32 -12.01
C VAL A 263 -11.42 -5.38 -12.84
N ASP A 264 -11.32 -6.03 -14.00
CA ASP A 264 -12.49 -6.36 -14.81
C ASP A 264 -13.42 -7.31 -14.04
N LEU A 265 -14.70 -6.96 -14.00
CA LEU A 265 -15.68 -7.78 -13.28
C LEU A 265 -15.89 -9.12 -14.00
N PRO A 266 -15.85 -10.25 -13.26
CA PRO A 266 -16.10 -11.56 -13.84
C PRO A 266 -17.57 -11.73 -14.23
N LYS A 267 -17.79 -12.52 -15.29
CA LYS A 267 -19.14 -12.92 -15.72
C LYS A 267 -19.79 -13.82 -14.68
N HIS A 268 -21.09 -13.67 -14.48
CA HIS A 268 -21.86 -14.51 -13.56
C HIS A 268 -22.77 -15.52 -14.28
N SER A 269 -23.28 -16.48 -13.49
CA SER A 269 -24.27 -17.48 -13.94
C SER A 269 -25.60 -17.42 -13.17
N PHE A 270 -25.83 -16.36 -12.39
CA PHE A 270 -27.12 -16.12 -11.71
C PHE A 270 -28.28 -15.97 -12.71
N LYS A 271 -29.45 -16.46 -12.31
CA LYS A 271 -30.71 -16.37 -13.08
C LYS A 271 -31.84 -15.90 -12.18
N THR A 272 -32.80 -15.18 -12.75
CA THR A 272 -34.02 -14.76 -12.05
C THR A 272 -34.71 -15.96 -11.39
N GLY A 273 -35.12 -15.80 -10.13
CA GLY A 273 -35.75 -16.82 -9.31
C GLY A 273 -34.77 -17.63 -8.44
N MET A 274 -33.46 -17.55 -8.70
CA MET A 274 -32.47 -18.21 -7.84
C MET A 274 -32.43 -17.60 -6.44
N LYS A 275 -32.30 -18.46 -5.44
CA LYS A 275 -32.19 -18.10 -4.01
C LYS A 275 -30.74 -18.17 -3.54
N LEU A 276 -30.38 -17.28 -2.63
CA LEU A 276 -29.06 -17.23 -2.00
C LEU A 276 -29.13 -16.61 -0.60
N GLU A 277 -28.03 -16.67 0.14
CA GLU A 277 -27.86 -15.98 1.41
C GLU A 277 -27.07 -14.69 1.17
N MET A 278 -27.33 -13.65 1.96
CA MET A 278 -26.62 -12.38 1.82
C MET A 278 -26.41 -11.70 3.16
N VAL A 279 -25.20 -11.17 3.39
CA VAL A 279 -24.94 -10.22 4.48
C VAL A 279 -25.79 -8.98 4.22
N SER A 280 -26.74 -8.72 5.11
CA SER A 280 -27.76 -7.71 4.90
C SER A 280 -27.12 -6.30 4.87
N PRO A 281 -27.32 -5.51 3.80
CA PRO A 281 -26.86 -4.12 3.74
C PRO A 281 -27.83 -3.17 4.48
N TRP A 282 -29.00 -3.67 4.88
CA TRP A 282 -30.08 -2.88 5.49
C TRP A 282 -30.14 -3.01 7.01
N GLU A 283 -29.68 -4.14 7.55
CA GLU A 283 -29.72 -4.50 8.96
C GLU A 283 -28.35 -5.06 9.39
N GLN A 284 -27.81 -4.50 10.47
CA GLN A 284 -26.45 -4.79 10.95
C GLN A 284 -26.31 -6.21 11.51
N LEU A 285 -25.17 -6.87 11.23
CA LEU A 285 -24.81 -8.21 11.70
C LEU A 285 -25.75 -9.35 11.30
N ARG A 286 -26.64 -9.13 10.33
CA ARG A 286 -27.60 -10.14 9.89
C ARG A 286 -27.22 -10.72 8.53
N ILE A 287 -27.50 -12.00 8.37
CA ILE A 287 -27.46 -12.68 7.07
C ILE A 287 -28.88 -13.14 6.79
N CYS A 288 -29.38 -12.85 5.59
CA CYS A 288 -30.77 -13.10 5.23
C CYS A 288 -30.90 -13.86 3.89
N PRO A 289 -31.98 -14.61 3.69
CA PRO A 289 -32.40 -15.13 2.39
C PRO A 289 -32.74 -13.99 1.43
N VAL A 290 -32.21 -14.07 0.21
CA VAL A 290 -32.52 -13.15 -0.87
C VAL A 290 -32.77 -13.92 -2.17
N SER A 291 -33.52 -13.30 -3.08
CA SER A 291 -33.82 -13.84 -4.40
C SER A 291 -33.23 -12.96 -5.50
N VAL A 292 -32.68 -13.58 -6.55
CA VAL A 292 -32.36 -12.87 -7.80
C VAL A 292 -33.66 -12.48 -8.48
N THR A 293 -33.97 -11.19 -8.55
CA THR A 293 -35.22 -10.68 -9.14
C THR A 293 -35.05 -10.14 -10.56
N LYS A 294 -33.82 -9.77 -10.94
CA LYS A 294 -33.51 -9.20 -12.25
C LYS A 294 -32.07 -9.56 -12.64
N VAL A 295 -31.85 -9.85 -13.92
CA VAL A 295 -30.52 -9.96 -14.52
C VAL A 295 -30.42 -8.86 -15.57
N TYR A 296 -29.42 -7.98 -15.45
CA TYR A 296 -29.24 -6.85 -16.37
C TYR A 296 -28.44 -7.28 -17.59
N ASP A 297 -27.31 -7.94 -17.37
CA ASP A 297 -26.40 -8.42 -18.39
C ASP A 297 -25.57 -9.61 -17.85
N GLU A 298 -24.39 -9.88 -18.42
CA GLU A 298 -23.50 -10.95 -17.97
C GLU A 298 -22.67 -10.60 -16.71
N ILE A 299 -22.70 -9.34 -16.27
CA ILE A 299 -21.92 -8.79 -15.15
C ILE A 299 -22.82 -8.45 -13.95
N TYR A 300 -24.01 -7.88 -14.19
CA TYR A 300 -24.86 -7.35 -13.15
C TYR A 300 -26.21 -8.06 -13.03
N PHE A 301 -26.61 -8.31 -11.79
CA PHE A 301 -27.92 -8.83 -11.40
C PHE A 301 -28.42 -8.11 -10.15
N GLN A 302 -29.72 -8.18 -9.89
CA GLN A 302 -30.36 -7.63 -8.71
C GLN A 302 -30.80 -8.75 -7.79
N VAL A 303 -30.52 -8.60 -6.50
CA VAL A 303 -31.10 -9.43 -5.45
C VAL A 303 -32.06 -8.61 -4.59
N MET A 304 -33.15 -9.24 -4.18
CA MET A 304 -34.16 -8.66 -3.32
C MET A 304 -34.29 -9.49 -2.05
N LEU A 305 -34.47 -8.82 -0.92
CA LEU A 305 -34.79 -9.49 0.34
C LEU A 305 -36.06 -10.31 0.19
N ASP A 306 -36.02 -11.56 0.65
CA ASP A 306 -37.21 -12.37 0.80
C ASP A 306 -38.03 -11.84 1.99
N ASP A 307 -39.06 -11.07 1.70
CA ASP A 307 -40.03 -10.56 2.68
C ASP A 307 -41.43 -11.01 2.27
N LEU A 308 -41.99 -11.92 3.06
CA LEU A 308 -43.30 -12.55 2.84
C LEU A 308 -44.44 -11.76 3.51
N SER A 309 -44.12 -10.62 4.13
CA SER A 309 -45.11 -9.78 4.79
C SER A 309 -46.04 -9.12 3.77
N VAL A 310 -47.33 -8.98 4.10
CA VAL A 310 -48.36 -8.44 3.19
C VAL A 310 -48.07 -7.00 2.75
N GLU A 311 -47.37 -6.20 3.57
CA GLU A 311 -47.06 -4.79 3.32
C GLU A 311 -45.56 -4.54 3.10
N ALA A 312 -44.81 -5.56 2.65
CA ALA A 312 -43.37 -5.46 2.46
C ALA A 312 -42.99 -4.38 1.43
N LYS A 313 -42.08 -3.48 1.83
CA LYS A 313 -41.43 -2.57 0.88
C LYS A 313 -40.27 -3.29 0.21
N PRO A 314 -40.16 -3.27 -1.13
CA PRO A 314 -39.05 -3.91 -1.84
C PRO A 314 -37.70 -3.35 -1.37
N ARG A 315 -36.86 -4.23 -0.83
CA ARG A 315 -35.47 -3.93 -0.46
C ARG A 315 -34.58 -4.74 -1.38
N PHE A 316 -33.80 -4.07 -2.22
CA PHE A 316 -32.96 -4.70 -3.22
C PHE A 316 -31.59 -4.04 -3.28
N VAL A 317 -30.63 -4.75 -3.87
CA VAL A 317 -29.30 -4.26 -4.19
C VAL A 317 -28.86 -4.85 -5.53
N VAL A 318 -28.04 -4.09 -6.26
CA VAL A 318 -27.40 -4.56 -7.48
C VAL A 318 -26.07 -5.23 -7.10
N CYS A 319 -25.81 -6.40 -7.67
CA CYS A 319 -24.63 -7.20 -7.43
C CYS A 319 -23.94 -7.59 -8.75
N HIS A 320 -22.67 -7.96 -8.62
CA HIS A 320 -21.86 -8.68 -9.59
C HIS A 320 -21.32 -9.98 -8.94
N ALA A 321 -20.65 -10.85 -9.70
CA ALA A 321 -20.28 -12.19 -9.21
C ALA A 321 -19.33 -12.18 -7.99
N SER A 322 -18.55 -11.11 -7.83
CA SER A 322 -17.62 -10.88 -6.72
C SER A 322 -18.14 -9.88 -5.68
N SER A 323 -19.45 -9.53 -5.71
CA SER A 323 -19.99 -8.59 -4.73
C SER A 323 -19.81 -9.11 -3.30
N PRO A 324 -19.36 -8.26 -2.37
CA PRO A 324 -19.11 -8.68 -1.00
C PRO A 324 -20.42 -9.15 -0.34
N GLY A 325 -20.33 -10.22 0.42
CA GLY A 325 -21.45 -10.69 1.25
C GLY A 325 -22.52 -11.53 0.56
N ILE A 326 -22.43 -11.84 -0.75
CA ILE A 326 -23.28 -12.87 -1.37
C ILE A 326 -22.76 -14.27 -1.05
N LEU A 327 -23.64 -15.20 -0.69
CA LEU A 327 -23.29 -16.51 -0.15
C LEU A 327 -24.21 -17.60 -0.72
N PRO A 328 -23.71 -18.83 -0.95
CA PRO A 328 -24.56 -19.93 -1.38
C PRO A 328 -25.57 -20.32 -0.31
N VAL A 329 -26.69 -20.91 -0.73
CA VAL A 329 -27.67 -21.50 0.19
C VAL A 329 -26.99 -22.52 1.12
N GLN A 330 -27.38 -22.50 2.40
CA GLN A 330 -26.81 -23.29 3.51
C GLN A 330 -25.40 -22.88 3.94
N TRP A 331 -24.86 -21.76 3.47
CA TRP A 331 -23.56 -21.29 3.93
C TRP A 331 -23.56 -21.02 5.44
N CYS A 332 -24.58 -20.34 5.96
CA CYS A 332 -24.74 -20.05 7.39
C CYS A 332 -24.76 -21.33 8.22
N LEU A 333 -25.58 -22.30 7.82
CA LEU A 333 -25.69 -23.60 8.50
C LEU A 333 -24.34 -24.33 8.55
N LYS A 334 -23.62 -24.39 7.42
CA LYS A 334 -22.31 -25.04 7.32
C LYS A 334 -21.23 -24.35 8.19
N ASN A 335 -21.37 -23.04 8.43
CA ASN A 335 -20.41 -22.24 9.19
C ASN A 335 -20.81 -22.01 10.66
N GLY A 336 -21.96 -22.54 11.10
CA GLY A 336 -22.50 -22.31 12.44
C GLY A 336 -22.81 -20.83 12.69
N VAL A 337 -23.29 -20.13 11.66
CA VAL A 337 -23.71 -18.73 11.69
C VAL A 337 -25.23 -18.66 11.64
N GLY A 338 -25.82 -17.75 12.41
CA GLY A 338 -27.27 -17.55 12.40
C GLY A 338 -27.74 -16.96 11.07
N LEU A 339 -28.71 -17.61 10.44
CA LEU A 339 -29.44 -17.08 9.30
C LEU A 339 -30.80 -16.55 9.79
N GLU A 340 -31.13 -15.32 9.41
CA GLU A 340 -32.44 -14.76 9.71
C GLU A 340 -33.51 -15.46 8.86
N ARG A 341 -34.68 -15.71 9.43
CA ARG A 341 -35.83 -16.16 8.64
C ARG A 341 -36.40 -15.01 7.80
N PRO A 342 -36.96 -15.28 6.62
CA PRO A 342 -37.71 -14.28 5.87
C PRO A 342 -38.79 -13.64 6.76
N PRO A 343 -38.92 -12.31 6.82
CA PRO A 343 -40.03 -11.68 7.53
C PRO A 343 -41.37 -12.19 6.97
N GLY A 344 -42.35 -12.42 7.84
CA GLY A 344 -43.63 -13.02 7.46
C GLY A 344 -43.61 -14.54 7.23
N TYR A 345 -42.49 -15.23 7.49
CA TYR A 345 -42.45 -16.70 7.44
C TYR A 345 -43.18 -17.34 8.62
N ASP A 346 -44.16 -18.20 8.32
CA ASP A 346 -45.04 -18.85 9.32
C ASP A 346 -44.34 -19.96 10.13
N GLY A 347 -43.24 -20.52 9.62
CA GLY A 347 -42.50 -21.60 10.29
C GLY A 347 -41.77 -21.10 11.54
N GLN A 348 -41.72 -21.96 12.58
CA GLN A 348 -40.94 -21.68 13.79
C GLN A 348 -39.43 -21.67 13.48
N ASP A 349 -38.97 -22.69 12.76
CA ASP A 349 -37.59 -22.82 12.32
C ASP A 349 -37.52 -22.66 10.80
N PHE A 350 -36.59 -21.84 10.32
CA PHE A 350 -36.37 -21.68 8.88
C PHE A 350 -35.44 -22.78 8.38
N ASP A 351 -35.94 -23.58 7.42
CA ASP A 351 -35.16 -24.58 6.71
C ASP A 351 -35.19 -24.31 5.21
N TRP A 352 -34.00 -24.31 4.58
CA TRP A 352 -33.87 -24.04 3.15
C TRP A 352 -34.53 -25.11 2.28
N ALA A 353 -34.47 -26.38 2.65
CA ALA A 353 -35.04 -27.45 1.83
C ALA A 353 -36.57 -27.36 1.79
N ASP A 354 -37.19 -27.11 2.95
CA ASP A 354 -38.62 -26.87 3.03
C ASP A 354 -39.00 -25.57 2.33
N TYR A 355 -38.24 -24.49 2.53
CA TYR A 355 -38.53 -23.20 1.88
C TYR A 355 -38.49 -23.30 0.36
N LEU A 356 -37.44 -23.88 -0.21
CA LEU A 356 -37.29 -24.08 -1.66
C LEU A 356 -38.38 -24.97 -2.25
N LYS A 357 -38.76 -26.04 -1.51
CA LYS A 357 -39.83 -26.95 -1.92
C LYS A 357 -41.19 -26.25 -1.95
N HIS A 358 -41.50 -25.42 -0.95
CA HIS A 358 -42.76 -24.70 -0.89
C HIS A 358 -42.86 -23.55 -1.90
N SER A 359 -41.76 -22.83 -2.14
CA SER A 359 -41.73 -21.73 -3.10
C SER A 359 -41.61 -22.18 -4.56
N GLY A 360 -41.21 -23.44 -4.81
CA GLY A 360 -40.94 -23.95 -6.16
C GLY A 360 -39.74 -23.24 -6.82
N THR A 361 -38.79 -22.78 -6.02
CA THR A 361 -37.58 -22.06 -6.49
C THR A 361 -36.33 -22.90 -6.29
N GLU A 362 -35.24 -22.50 -6.93
CA GLU A 362 -33.96 -23.20 -6.87
C GLU A 362 -32.90 -22.35 -6.16
N ALA A 363 -31.98 -23.01 -5.46
CA ALA A 363 -30.78 -22.36 -4.95
C ALA A 363 -29.84 -21.98 -6.10
N ALA A 364 -29.16 -20.83 -5.98
CA ALA A 364 -28.04 -20.52 -6.85
C ALA A 364 -26.93 -21.57 -6.67
N PRO A 365 -26.40 -22.16 -7.77
CA PRO A 365 -25.34 -23.17 -7.68
C PRO A 365 -24.06 -22.63 -7.02
N ASP A 366 -23.29 -23.49 -6.33
CA ASP A 366 -22.01 -23.12 -5.70
C ASP A 366 -21.01 -22.48 -6.70
N ALA A 367 -21.08 -22.85 -7.99
CA ALA A 367 -20.24 -22.27 -9.04
C ALA A 367 -20.46 -20.75 -9.25
N CYS A 368 -21.60 -20.21 -8.80
CA CYS A 368 -21.85 -18.76 -8.83
C CYS A 368 -21.08 -18.00 -7.74
N PHE A 369 -20.43 -18.69 -6.79
CA PHE A 369 -19.82 -18.11 -5.59
C PHE A 369 -18.33 -18.45 -5.49
N PRO A 370 -17.48 -17.91 -6.38
CA PRO A 370 -16.04 -18.14 -6.30
C PRO A 370 -15.47 -17.62 -4.97
N ASP A 371 -14.49 -18.34 -4.44
CA ASP A 371 -13.69 -17.96 -3.26
C ASP A 371 -14.43 -17.78 -1.93
N THR A 372 -15.73 -18.10 -1.86
CA THR A 372 -16.55 -17.90 -0.65
C THR A 372 -16.10 -18.69 0.59
N TRP A 373 -15.25 -19.69 0.39
CA TRP A 373 -14.69 -20.53 1.45
C TRP A 373 -13.29 -20.12 1.88
N GLN A 374 -12.68 -19.10 1.24
CA GLN A 374 -11.31 -18.67 1.52
C GLN A 374 -11.28 -17.50 2.50
N ASN A 375 -10.36 -17.55 3.47
CA ASN A 375 -10.19 -16.50 4.48
C ASN A 375 -8.99 -15.57 4.22
N ARG A 376 -8.25 -15.78 3.11
CA ARG A 376 -7.07 -14.99 2.70
C ARG A 376 -6.04 -14.77 3.83
N GLY A 377 -5.91 -15.72 4.75
CA GLY A 377 -4.94 -15.67 5.86
C GLY A 377 -5.40 -14.87 7.08
N PHE A 378 -6.61 -14.30 7.08
CA PHE A 378 -7.18 -13.67 8.27
C PHE A 378 -7.49 -14.70 9.36
N ALA A 379 -7.20 -14.33 10.60
CA ALA A 379 -7.45 -15.15 11.78
C ALA A 379 -8.16 -14.35 12.87
N LYS A 380 -8.88 -15.07 13.73
CA LYS A 380 -9.46 -14.52 14.94
C LYS A 380 -8.37 -13.84 15.80
N ASP A 381 -8.76 -12.78 16.49
CA ASP A 381 -7.95 -11.97 17.40
C ASP A 381 -6.84 -11.14 16.73
N MET A 382 -6.73 -11.17 15.39
CA MET A 382 -5.95 -10.19 14.63
C MET A 382 -6.54 -8.78 14.77
N TRP A 383 -5.66 -7.79 14.64
CA TRP A 383 -5.99 -6.38 14.70
C TRP A 383 -5.76 -5.74 13.33
N LEU A 384 -6.63 -4.79 12.99
CA LEU A 384 -6.57 -4.02 11.76
C LEU A 384 -7.19 -2.64 11.99
N GLU A 385 -7.14 -1.77 10.98
CA GLU A 385 -7.84 -0.49 10.97
C GLU A 385 -9.06 -0.62 10.03
N ALA A 386 -10.25 -0.22 10.45
CA ALA A 386 -11.48 -0.43 9.67
C ALA A 386 -12.33 0.84 9.62
N VAL A 387 -12.97 1.11 8.48
CA VAL A 387 -13.96 2.17 8.35
C VAL A 387 -15.17 1.86 9.22
N ASN A 388 -15.70 2.88 9.89
CA ASN A 388 -16.97 2.78 10.59
C ASN A 388 -18.14 2.85 9.59
N PRO A 389 -18.95 1.78 9.41
CA PRO A 389 -20.03 1.77 8.43
C PRO A 389 -21.10 2.85 8.66
N HIS A 390 -21.25 3.34 9.90
CA HIS A 390 -22.22 4.39 10.24
C HIS A 390 -21.67 5.79 10.06
N ARG A 391 -20.35 5.93 10.02
CA ARG A 391 -19.64 7.20 9.85
C ARG A 391 -18.44 6.95 8.96
N PRO A 392 -18.64 6.89 7.62
CA PRO A 392 -17.56 6.54 6.70
C PRO A 392 -16.35 7.47 6.73
N ALA A 393 -16.43 8.65 7.37
CA ALA A 393 -15.27 9.50 7.60
C ALA A 393 -14.32 8.96 8.70
N GLU A 394 -14.81 8.11 9.61
CA GLU A 394 -14.05 7.56 10.73
C GLU A 394 -13.39 6.22 10.35
N VAL A 395 -12.09 6.09 10.62
CA VAL A 395 -11.37 4.81 10.62
C VAL A 395 -11.04 4.47 12.07
N CYS A 396 -11.42 3.27 12.51
CA CYS A 396 -11.29 2.81 13.89
C CYS A 396 -10.25 1.69 14.00
N VAL A 397 -9.63 1.58 15.18
CA VAL A 397 -8.96 0.33 15.55
C VAL A 397 -10.03 -0.77 15.60
N ALA A 398 -9.78 -1.90 14.96
CA ALA A 398 -10.71 -3.01 14.93
C ALA A 398 -10.04 -4.35 15.25
N GLN A 399 -10.78 -5.20 15.96
CA GLN A 399 -10.38 -6.58 16.27
C GLN A 399 -11.27 -7.58 15.52
N ILE A 400 -10.66 -8.59 14.91
CA ILE A 400 -11.39 -9.70 14.29
C ILE A 400 -11.90 -10.63 15.40
N THR A 401 -13.22 -10.68 15.61
CA THR A 401 -13.85 -11.53 16.63
C THR A 401 -14.19 -12.92 16.10
N GLN A 402 -14.44 -13.05 14.80
CA GLN A 402 -14.75 -14.30 14.13
C GLN A 402 -14.31 -14.26 12.65
N VAL A 403 -13.89 -15.41 12.13
CA VAL A 403 -13.61 -15.65 10.70
C VAL A 403 -14.40 -16.87 10.25
N ARG A 404 -15.18 -16.74 9.18
CA ARG A 404 -15.91 -17.84 8.53
C ARG A 404 -15.84 -17.65 7.03
N GLY A 405 -15.15 -18.57 6.33
CA GLY A 405 -14.89 -18.42 4.89
C GLY A 405 -14.36 -17.02 4.56
N ARG A 406 -15.03 -16.34 3.63
CA ARG A 406 -14.74 -14.96 3.21
C ARG A 406 -15.21 -13.84 4.14
N LEU A 407 -15.92 -14.16 5.24
CA LEU A 407 -16.52 -13.16 6.13
C LEU A 407 -15.74 -13.00 7.44
N LEU A 408 -15.57 -11.73 7.83
CA LEU A 408 -14.92 -11.28 9.04
C LEU A 408 -15.93 -10.55 9.93
N TRP A 409 -16.07 -10.97 11.18
CA TRP A 409 -16.76 -10.18 12.19
C TRP A 409 -15.76 -9.29 12.88
N LEU A 410 -16.00 -7.99 12.83
CA LEU A 410 -15.13 -6.99 13.42
C LEU A 410 -15.80 -6.38 14.64
N ARG A 411 -14.99 -6.08 15.64
CA ARG A 411 -15.33 -5.15 16.72
C ARG A 411 -14.51 -3.88 16.53
N LEU A 412 -15.19 -2.77 16.29
CA LEU A 412 -14.66 -1.42 16.22
C LEU A 412 -14.48 -0.86 17.64
N GLU A 413 -13.24 -0.57 18.00
CA GLU A 413 -12.89 0.08 19.25
C GLU A 413 -13.21 1.58 19.19
N GLY A 414 -13.65 2.16 20.31
CA GLY A 414 -14.06 3.57 20.34
C GLY A 414 -15.44 3.84 19.72
N VAL A 415 -16.17 2.79 19.32
CA VAL A 415 -17.57 2.86 18.88
C VAL A 415 -18.47 2.26 19.95
N VAL A 416 -19.62 2.88 20.20
CA VAL A 416 -20.56 2.44 21.24
C VAL A 416 -21.35 1.21 20.78
N LYS A 417 -21.59 0.25 21.68
CA LYS A 417 -22.47 -0.90 21.38
C LYS A 417 -23.91 -0.43 21.16
N PRO A 418 -24.68 -1.06 20.23
CA PRO A 418 -24.31 -2.21 19.39
C PRO A 418 -23.58 -1.85 18.08
N LEU A 419 -23.40 -0.55 17.78
CA LEU A 419 -22.83 -0.09 16.50
C LEU A 419 -21.35 -0.47 16.31
N SER A 420 -20.68 -0.92 17.38
CA SER A 420 -19.28 -1.32 17.39
C SER A 420 -18.99 -2.64 16.67
N GLU A 421 -19.98 -3.35 16.13
CA GLU A 421 -19.76 -4.67 15.53
C GLU A 421 -20.24 -4.69 14.08
N CYS A 422 -19.43 -5.16 13.14
CA CYS A 422 -19.83 -5.27 11.72
C CYS A 422 -19.34 -6.57 11.09
N ILE A 423 -19.97 -6.95 9.97
CA ILE A 423 -19.53 -8.05 9.10
C ILE A 423 -18.94 -7.40 7.86
N VAL A 424 -17.72 -7.79 7.49
CA VAL A 424 -17.05 -7.34 6.27
C VAL A 424 -16.49 -8.52 5.50
N ASP A 425 -16.29 -8.32 4.21
CA ASP A 425 -15.60 -9.28 3.35
C ASP A 425 -14.08 -9.21 3.54
N VAL A 426 -13.37 -10.32 3.32
CA VAL A 426 -11.90 -10.35 3.33
C VAL A 426 -11.28 -9.44 2.28
N GLU A 427 -11.99 -9.20 1.17
CA GLU A 427 -11.62 -8.32 0.04
C GLU A 427 -12.27 -6.93 0.15
N SER A 428 -12.79 -6.55 1.32
CA SER A 428 -13.35 -5.22 1.51
C SER A 428 -12.26 -4.14 1.46
N MET A 429 -12.51 -3.11 0.66
CA MET A 429 -11.66 -1.92 0.53
C MET A 429 -11.74 -0.97 1.73
N ASP A 430 -12.53 -1.32 2.75
CA ASP A 430 -12.78 -0.51 3.95
C ASP A 430 -12.01 -1.01 5.18
N ILE A 431 -11.04 -1.91 4.98
CA ILE A 431 -10.28 -2.53 6.06
C ILE A 431 -8.79 -2.56 5.73
N PHE A 432 -7.98 -1.86 6.50
CA PHE A 432 -6.58 -1.55 6.27
C PHE A 432 -5.64 -2.25 7.27
N PRO A 433 -4.37 -2.49 6.92
CA PRO A 433 -3.37 -3.00 7.85
C PRO A 433 -3.06 -1.99 8.96
N VAL A 434 -2.54 -2.49 10.08
CA VAL A 434 -2.13 -1.65 11.22
C VAL A 434 -1.04 -0.66 10.81
N GLY A 435 -1.30 0.63 11.01
CA GLY A 435 -0.39 1.73 10.65
C GLY A 435 -0.78 2.46 9.37
N TRP A 436 -1.85 2.08 8.68
CA TRP A 436 -2.31 2.78 7.47
C TRP A 436 -2.67 4.23 7.74
N CYS A 437 -3.42 4.51 8.82
CA CYS A 437 -3.77 5.86 9.25
C CYS A 437 -2.52 6.70 9.56
N GLU A 438 -1.55 6.13 10.27
CA GLU A 438 -0.27 6.79 10.58
C GLU A 438 0.50 7.12 9.31
N ALA A 439 0.60 6.18 8.37
CA ALA A 439 1.35 6.34 7.12
C ALA A 439 0.75 7.41 6.21
N ASN A 440 -0.59 7.51 6.16
CA ASN A 440 -1.32 8.42 5.29
C ASN A 440 -1.79 9.70 6.01
N THR A 441 -1.38 9.92 7.26
CA THR A 441 -1.86 11.04 8.09
C THR A 441 -3.38 11.12 8.22
N TYR A 442 -4.05 9.96 8.16
CA TYR A 442 -5.49 9.85 8.35
C TYR A 442 -5.82 9.73 9.87
N PRO A 443 -6.86 10.39 10.38
CA PRO A 443 -7.25 10.29 11.79
C PRO A 443 -7.72 8.87 12.16
N LEU A 444 -7.07 8.26 13.16
CA LEU A 444 -7.48 6.99 13.75
C LEU A 444 -8.33 7.23 15.01
N THR A 445 -9.57 6.73 15.02
CA THR A 445 -10.46 6.80 16.19
C THR A 445 -9.88 5.95 17.33
N PRO A 446 -9.55 6.56 18.49
CA PRO A 446 -8.93 5.85 19.60
C PRO A 446 -9.97 5.04 20.40
N PRO A 447 -9.55 3.95 21.07
CA PRO A 447 -10.42 3.19 21.97
C PRO A 447 -10.92 4.04 23.15
N PHE A 448 -12.17 3.82 23.59
CA PHE A 448 -12.77 4.51 24.75
C PHE A 448 -12.03 4.30 26.09
N LYS A 449 -11.21 3.23 26.17
CA LYS A 449 -10.37 2.96 27.34
C LYS A 449 -8.96 2.60 26.86
N PRO A 450 -7.90 3.27 27.34
CA PRO A 450 -6.56 2.79 27.12
C PRO A 450 -6.43 1.42 27.77
N VAL A 451 -6.11 0.39 26.98
CA VAL A 451 -5.78 -0.95 27.49
C VAL A 451 -4.44 -0.85 28.20
N CYS A 452 -4.46 -0.43 29.46
CA CYS A 452 -3.30 -0.52 30.33
C CYS A 452 -3.17 -1.98 30.76
N LEU A 453 -2.42 -2.77 29.99
CA LEU A 453 -1.91 -4.05 30.49
C LEU A 453 -1.10 -3.71 31.73
N LYS A 454 -1.64 -4.04 32.91
CA LYS A 454 -0.86 -4.03 34.15
C LYS A 454 0.33 -4.95 33.88
N GLN A 455 1.52 -4.37 33.68
CA GLN A 455 2.75 -5.14 33.71
C GLN A 455 2.70 -5.95 35.00
N LYS A 456 2.64 -7.28 34.89
CA LYS A 456 2.93 -8.13 36.04
C LYS A 456 4.34 -7.72 36.45
N LYS A 457 4.45 -7.01 37.57
CA LYS A 457 5.75 -6.73 38.20
C LYS A 457 6.38 -8.08 38.45
N ILE A 458 7.31 -8.48 37.59
CA ILE A 458 8.27 -9.52 37.94
C ILE A 458 9.04 -8.91 39.09
N ALA A 459 8.79 -9.41 40.30
CA ALA A 459 9.54 -9.01 41.47
C ALA A 459 11.00 -9.43 41.25
N VAL A 460 11.85 -8.47 40.89
CA VAL A 460 13.30 -8.64 40.96
C VAL A 460 13.63 -8.71 42.45
N VAL A 461 13.76 -9.93 42.97
CA VAL A 461 14.34 -10.16 44.30
C VAL A 461 15.80 -9.73 44.19
N GLN A 462 16.12 -8.59 44.80
CA GLN A 462 17.52 -8.21 45.03
C GLN A 462 18.09 -9.19 46.06
N PRO A 463 19.24 -9.84 45.82
CA PRO A 463 19.90 -10.59 46.87
C PRO A 463 20.43 -9.61 47.91
N GLU A 464 19.97 -9.76 49.15
CA GLU A 464 20.51 -9.04 50.31
C GLU A 464 21.99 -9.39 50.55
N LYS A 465 22.75 -8.37 50.93
CA LYS A 465 24.12 -8.45 51.42
C LYS A 465 24.23 -9.44 52.58
N GLN A 466 25.09 -10.45 52.44
CA GLN A 466 25.73 -11.12 53.56
C GLN A 466 27.26 -11.00 53.46
N LEU A 467 27.87 -10.60 54.58
CA LEU A 467 29.31 -10.44 54.76
C LEU A 467 30.05 -11.78 54.70
N ALA A 468 31.27 -11.73 54.16
CA ALA A 468 32.23 -12.83 54.03
C ALA A 468 32.78 -13.35 55.36
N PRO A 469 33.46 -14.51 55.34
CA PRO A 469 34.87 -14.46 55.74
C PRO A 469 35.87 -15.25 54.87
N SER A 470 37.04 -14.61 54.72
CA SER A 470 38.46 -15.07 54.61
C SER A 470 38.92 -16.09 53.54
N GLN A 471 39.86 -15.62 52.70
CA GLN A 471 40.83 -16.39 51.89
C GLN A 471 41.91 -17.08 52.75
N PRO A 472 42.74 -17.99 52.19
CA PRO A 472 44.02 -17.61 51.54
C PRO A 472 44.27 -18.36 50.20
N VAL A 473 44.61 -17.72 49.07
CA VAL A 473 45.94 -17.27 48.54
C VAL A 473 46.98 -18.39 48.37
N GLU A 474 47.25 -18.79 47.11
CA GLU A 474 48.58 -18.83 46.43
C GLU A 474 48.44 -19.38 44.97
N THR A 475 48.68 -18.56 43.93
CA THR A 475 49.89 -18.49 43.04
C THR A 475 50.01 -19.68 42.06
N THR A 476 50.19 -19.62 40.73
CA THR A 476 50.60 -18.64 39.70
C THR A 476 50.22 -19.26 38.30
N PRO A 477 50.71 -18.80 37.12
CA PRO A 477 50.13 -17.82 36.21
C PRO A 477 49.64 -18.37 34.85
N VAL A 478 48.97 -17.45 34.15
CA VAL A 478 48.71 -17.37 32.71
C VAL A 478 49.92 -17.72 31.83
N ASN A 479 49.68 -18.57 30.83
CA ASN A 479 50.24 -18.60 29.46
C ASN A 479 49.68 -19.87 28.79
N HIS A 480 49.45 -20.01 27.49
CA HIS A 480 49.59 -19.22 26.28
C HIS A 480 48.91 -20.09 25.21
N CYS A 481 48.29 -19.49 24.19
CA CYS A 481 48.37 -20.07 22.84
C CYS A 481 48.66 -18.94 21.86
N GLN A 482 49.75 -19.14 21.14
CA GLN A 482 50.54 -18.17 20.40
C GLN A 482 49.92 -17.77 19.04
N PRO A 483 50.42 -16.67 18.47
CA PRO A 483 50.11 -16.19 17.12
C PRO A 483 50.99 -16.87 16.06
N VAL A 484 50.41 -17.15 14.88
CA VAL A 484 51.12 -17.55 13.64
C VAL A 484 50.23 -17.15 12.45
N ALA A 485 50.67 -16.71 11.28
CA ALA A 485 51.79 -15.89 10.82
C ALA A 485 51.30 -15.27 9.50
N VAL A 486 51.77 -14.06 9.16
CA VAL A 486 51.46 -13.37 7.91
C VAL A 486 52.54 -13.73 6.89
N ASP A 487 52.14 -14.28 5.74
CA ASP A 487 53.01 -14.43 4.58
C ASP A 487 52.90 -13.18 3.68
N PRO A 488 54.02 -12.57 3.23
CA PRO A 488 54.02 -11.31 2.49
C PRO A 488 53.98 -11.57 0.98
N GLY A 489 52.85 -11.29 0.34
CA GLY A 489 52.74 -11.34 -1.11
C GLY A 489 51.45 -10.70 -1.62
N SER A 490 51.60 -9.71 -2.51
CA SER A 490 50.55 -8.96 -3.21
C SER A 490 49.92 -7.79 -2.45
N ALA A 491 50.60 -6.65 -2.52
CA ALA A 491 50.03 -5.33 -2.30
C ALA A 491 48.90 -5.07 -3.32
N ASN A 492 47.66 -4.99 -2.84
CA ASN A 492 46.61 -4.03 -3.24
C ASN A 492 45.23 -4.46 -2.72
N GLY A 493 44.98 -4.12 -1.45
CA GLY A 493 43.63 -4.15 -0.89
C GLY A 493 43.61 -4.82 0.47
N ARG A 494 43.50 -4.03 1.55
CA ARG A 494 43.08 -4.51 2.88
C ARG A 494 42.93 -3.34 3.87
N TYR A 495 41.82 -2.61 3.78
CA TYR A 495 41.21 -2.07 5.00
C TYR A 495 40.17 -3.10 5.46
N CYS A 496 40.50 -3.85 6.51
CA CYS A 496 39.60 -4.79 7.16
C CYS A 496 39.00 -4.13 8.39
N CYS A 497 37.69 -4.06 8.46
CA CYS A 497 36.95 -3.52 9.60
C CYS A 497 36.81 -4.62 10.66
N SER A 498 37.08 -4.27 11.92
CA SER A 498 36.67 -5.07 13.08
C SER A 498 35.14 -5.17 13.14
N LYS A 499 34.61 -6.07 13.98
CA LYS A 499 33.17 -6.14 14.23
C LYS A 499 32.64 -4.76 14.67
N ILE A 500 31.67 -4.22 13.94
CA ILE A 500 30.95 -2.99 14.31
C ILE A 500 29.71 -3.40 15.08
N PHE A 501 29.56 -2.92 16.32
CA PHE A 501 28.43 -3.28 17.17
C PHE A 501 27.28 -2.28 17.03
N VAL A 502 26.05 -2.81 16.99
CA VAL A 502 24.82 -2.03 16.91
C VAL A 502 24.30 -1.79 18.32
N ASN A 503 24.21 -0.53 18.74
CA ASN A 503 23.67 -0.14 20.03
C ASN A 503 22.14 -0.13 19.97
N HIS A 504 21.50 -1.26 20.28
CA HIS A 504 20.03 -1.39 20.30
C HIS A 504 19.33 -0.49 21.35
N ARG A 505 20.09 0.19 22.22
CA ARG A 505 19.56 1.10 23.26
C ARG A 505 19.68 2.57 22.87
N CYS A 506 20.13 2.88 21.66
CA CYS A 506 20.29 4.24 21.17
C CYS A 506 18.96 4.95 20.94
N PHE A 507 19.00 6.29 20.93
CA PHE A 507 17.92 7.10 20.40
C PHE A 507 18.01 7.08 18.86
N SER A 508 17.05 6.45 18.19
CA SER A 508 17.08 6.15 16.75
C SER A 508 16.70 7.33 15.84
N GLY A 509 16.39 8.50 16.39
CA GLY A 509 15.93 9.65 15.60
C GLY A 509 14.55 9.43 14.94
N PRO A 510 14.06 10.40 14.16
CA PRO A 510 12.68 10.40 13.63
C PRO A 510 12.46 9.48 12.42
N TYR A 511 13.53 8.99 11.78
CA TYR A 511 13.44 8.28 10.50
C TYR A 511 13.75 6.79 10.58
N LEU A 512 14.30 6.32 11.71
CA LEU A 512 14.62 4.91 11.92
C LEU A 512 13.64 4.24 12.89
N ASN A 513 13.25 3.02 12.54
CA ASN A 513 12.37 2.17 13.33
C ASN A 513 13.13 1.48 14.45
N LYS A 514 12.86 1.90 15.69
CA LYS A 514 13.50 1.38 16.90
C LYS A 514 13.27 -0.12 17.11
N GLY A 515 12.11 -0.64 16.69
CA GLY A 515 11.81 -2.08 16.73
C GLY A 515 12.68 -2.86 15.76
N ARG A 516 12.76 -2.41 14.50
CA ARG A 516 13.62 -3.04 13.49
C ARG A 516 15.10 -2.93 13.83
N ILE A 517 15.54 -1.83 14.46
CA ILE A 517 16.91 -1.70 14.98
C ILE A 517 17.18 -2.73 16.07
N ALA A 518 16.21 -3.05 16.92
CA ALA A 518 16.36 -4.06 17.98
C ALA A 518 16.49 -5.49 17.43
N GLU A 519 16.04 -5.73 16.20
CA GLU A 519 16.14 -7.02 15.48
C GLU A 519 17.43 -7.16 14.67
N LEU A 520 18.20 -6.08 14.50
CA LEU A 520 19.49 -6.13 13.79
C LEU A 520 20.49 -7.03 14.53
N PRO A 521 21.44 -7.64 13.82
CA PRO A 521 22.53 -8.36 14.47
C PRO A 521 23.31 -7.42 15.40
N GLN A 522 23.68 -7.94 16.58
CA GLN A 522 24.42 -7.19 17.58
C GLN A 522 25.77 -6.66 17.06
N ALA A 523 26.33 -7.30 16.04
CA ALA A 523 27.50 -6.81 15.33
C ALA A 523 27.56 -7.26 13.85
N VAL A 524 28.25 -6.47 13.03
CA VAL A 524 28.49 -6.72 11.59
C VAL A 524 30.00 -6.84 11.34
N GLY A 525 30.43 -7.84 10.58
CA GLY A 525 31.84 -8.15 10.32
C GLY A 525 32.42 -9.27 11.20
N PRO A 526 33.76 -9.47 11.23
CA PRO A 526 34.79 -8.66 10.57
C PRO A 526 34.89 -8.96 9.08
N GLY A 527 35.36 -8.00 8.28
CA GLY A 527 35.44 -8.15 6.83
C GLY A 527 36.04 -6.92 6.14
N LYS A 528 36.07 -6.90 4.80
CA LYS A 528 36.50 -5.70 4.05
C LYS A 528 35.61 -4.50 4.43
N CYS A 529 36.20 -3.36 4.78
CA CYS A 529 35.45 -2.19 5.28
C CYS A 529 34.27 -1.79 4.40
N THR A 530 34.46 -1.81 3.07
CA THR A 530 33.40 -1.46 2.11
C THR A 530 32.22 -2.41 2.15
N LEU A 531 32.45 -3.70 2.41
CA LEU A 531 31.38 -4.70 2.51
C LEU A 531 30.67 -4.60 3.85
N VAL A 532 31.44 -4.49 4.95
CA VAL A 532 30.88 -4.34 6.31
C VAL A 532 30.04 -3.07 6.42
N LEU A 533 30.51 -1.95 5.86
CA LEU A 533 29.76 -0.69 5.85
C LEU A 533 28.54 -0.77 4.93
N LYS A 534 28.65 -1.36 3.73
CA LYS A 534 27.50 -1.53 2.83
C LYS A 534 26.40 -2.40 3.45
N GLU A 535 26.80 -3.47 4.11
CA GLU A 535 25.88 -4.36 4.83
C GLU A 535 25.19 -3.62 5.99
N LEU A 536 25.96 -2.89 6.79
CA LEU A 536 25.44 -2.11 7.92
C LEU A 536 24.50 -0.97 7.47
N LEU A 537 24.85 -0.24 6.41
CA LEU A 537 24.01 0.81 5.84
C LEU A 537 22.73 0.22 5.25
N SER A 538 22.82 -0.90 4.53
CA SER A 538 21.64 -1.60 4.01
C SER A 538 20.70 -2.02 5.14
N MET A 539 21.23 -2.53 6.25
CA MET A 539 20.45 -2.90 7.42
C MET A 539 19.77 -1.69 8.08
N LEU A 540 20.46 -0.56 8.21
CA LEU A 540 19.88 0.66 8.77
C LEU A 540 18.81 1.28 7.86
N ILE A 541 19.01 1.24 6.54
CA ILE A 541 18.03 1.71 5.55
C ILE A 541 16.77 0.84 5.58
N ASN A 542 16.93 -0.48 5.67
CA ASN A 542 15.81 -1.42 5.79
C ASN A 542 15.08 -1.30 7.14
N ALA A 543 15.82 -0.89 8.18
CA ALA A 543 15.26 -0.55 9.47
C ALA A 543 14.61 0.85 9.52
N ALA A 544 14.52 1.60 8.42
CA ALA A 544 13.93 2.93 8.40
C ALA A 544 12.40 2.96 8.19
N TYR A 545 11.72 3.95 8.76
CA TYR A 545 10.33 4.30 8.41
C TYR A 545 10.25 5.01 7.06
N LYS A 546 11.30 5.77 6.71
CA LYS A 546 11.45 6.48 5.44
C LYS A 546 12.83 6.22 4.86
N PRO A 547 13.05 5.05 4.22
CA PRO A 547 14.35 4.64 3.68
C PRO A 547 14.99 5.71 2.79
N GLY A 548 14.20 6.38 1.95
CA GLY A 548 14.68 7.46 1.09
C GLY A 548 15.20 8.70 1.84
N ARG A 549 14.63 9.05 3.01
CA ARG A 549 15.13 10.16 3.84
C ARG A 549 16.41 9.77 4.58
N VAL A 550 16.49 8.52 5.06
CA VAL A 550 17.71 7.98 5.67
C VAL A 550 18.84 7.92 4.64
N LEU A 551 18.57 7.46 3.42
CA LEU A 551 19.51 7.49 2.29
C LEU A 551 19.98 8.91 1.96
N LYS A 552 19.07 9.90 1.95
CA LYS A 552 19.41 11.31 1.69
C LYS A 552 20.33 11.90 2.76
N GLU A 553 20.04 11.65 4.03
CA GLU A 553 20.89 12.05 5.16
C GLU A 553 22.26 11.35 5.10
N LEU A 554 22.29 10.06 4.73
CA LEU A 554 23.53 9.28 4.52
C LEU A 554 24.36 9.77 3.33
N GLN A 555 23.72 10.24 2.25
CA GLN A 555 24.39 10.87 1.10
C GLN A 555 24.96 12.25 1.45
N GLU A 556 24.25 13.06 2.24
CA GLU A 556 24.75 14.35 2.73
C GLU A 556 25.99 14.19 3.65
N LEU A 557 26.12 13.05 4.33
CA LEU A 557 27.30 12.67 5.11
C LEU A 557 28.49 12.23 4.24
N GLU A 558 28.24 11.56 3.11
CA GLU A 558 29.28 11.21 2.12
C GLU A 558 29.91 12.47 1.50
N ILE A 559 29.13 13.54 1.35
CA ILE A 559 29.60 14.86 0.89
C ILE A 559 30.40 15.61 1.98
N ARG A 560 30.07 15.44 3.27
CA ARG A 560 30.79 16.07 4.39
C ARG A 560 32.08 15.34 4.81
N LEU A 561 32.19 14.03 4.57
CA LEU A 561 33.33 13.20 4.95
C LEU A 561 34.36 13.03 3.82
N GLY A 562 34.62 14.08 3.04
CA GLY A 562 35.60 14.07 1.95
C GLY A 562 36.83 13.22 2.30
N LEU A 563 36.91 12.03 1.68
CA LEU A 563 38.03 11.12 1.84
C LEU A 563 39.32 11.91 1.53
N PRO A 564 40.25 12.07 2.49
CA PRO A 564 41.46 12.81 2.21
C PRO A 564 42.25 12.05 1.15
N ARG A 565 42.63 12.73 0.06
CA ARG A 565 43.74 12.30 -0.79
C ARG A 565 44.96 12.17 0.14
N GLY A 566 45.41 10.94 0.37
CA GLY A 566 46.41 10.64 1.38
C GLY A 566 47.76 11.30 1.10
N ASP A 567 48.30 11.96 2.12
CA ASP A 567 49.72 12.25 2.26
C ASP A 567 50.39 11.03 2.95
N PRO A 568 51.46 10.40 2.40
CA PRO A 568 51.86 9.04 2.80
C PRO A 568 52.59 8.90 4.15
N GLN A 569 52.71 9.93 4.98
CA GLN A 569 53.60 9.90 6.16
C GLN A 569 52.97 10.15 7.54
N SER A 570 51.64 10.27 7.68
CA SER A 570 51.03 10.45 9.01
C SER A 570 50.55 9.12 9.61
N GLN A 571 51.33 8.53 10.52
CA GLN A 571 50.89 7.44 11.41
C GLN A 571 50.03 8.01 12.55
N ARG A 572 48.74 8.27 12.28
CA ARG A 572 47.71 8.32 13.32
C ARG A 572 46.49 7.55 12.84
N SER A 573 45.98 6.65 13.68
CA SER A 573 44.72 5.95 13.45
C SER A 573 43.62 6.97 13.12
N PRO A 574 42.86 6.83 12.02
CA PRO A 574 41.74 7.71 11.75
C PRO A 574 40.66 7.43 12.81
N VAL A 575 40.53 8.33 13.77
CA VAL A 575 39.34 8.42 14.59
C VAL A 575 38.25 8.92 13.66
N PHE A 576 37.36 8.03 13.23
CA PHE A 576 36.13 8.42 12.55
C PHE A 576 35.23 9.13 13.58
N SER A 577 35.44 10.44 13.74
CA SER A 577 34.48 11.32 14.40
C SER A 577 33.34 11.58 13.41
N LEU A 578 32.35 10.69 13.43
CA LEU A 578 31.13 10.83 12.66
C LEU A 578 30.27 11.92 13.32
N HIS A 579 30.55 13.21 13.10
CA HIS A 579 29.59 14.26 13.48
C HIS A 579 28.30 14.12 12.66
N CYS A 580 27.41 13.29 13.18
CA CYS A 580 26.36 12.60 12.47
C CYS A 580 25.26 12.25 13.50
N PRO A 581 23.97 12.44 13.20
CA PRO A 581 22.90 12.09 14.15
C PRO A 581 22.82 10.59 14.48
N PHE A 582 23.61 9.74 13.83
CA PHE A 582 23.70 8.29 14.01
C PHE A 582 24.85 7.83 14.94
N GLU A 583 25.65 8.75 15.50
CA GLU A 583 26.75 8.45 16.44
C GLU A 583 26.28 7.69 17.69
N SER A 584 25.01 7.82 18.06
CA SER A 584 24.42 7.11 19.21
C SER A 584 24.21 5.61 18.95
N ILE A 585 24.12 5.20 17.67
CA ILE A 585 23.74 3.85 17.21
C ILE A 585 24.96 2.95 17.04
N LEU A 586 26.13 3.51 16.70
CA LEU A 586 27.33 2.74 16.38
C LEU A 586 28.42 3.06 17.40
N GLN A 587 28.84 2.07 18.20
CA GLN A 587 29.93 2.24 19.16
C GLN A 587 31.23 1.62 18.64
N PRO A 588 32.32 2.38 18.46
CA PRO A 588 33.64 1.80 18.31
C PRO A 588 34.15 1.27 19.67
N LEU A 589 34.91 0.16 19.64
CA LEU A 589 35.63 -0.32 20.81
C LEU A 589 36.57 0.78 21.35
N ARG A 590 36.53 1.02 22.66
CA ARG A 590 37.71 1.46 23.42
C ARG A 590 38.55 0.25 23.78
#